data_AF-A0A3D1N5R4-F1
#
_entry.id   AF-A0A3D1N5R4-F1
#
_cell.length_a   1.000
_cell.length_b   1.000
_cell.length_c   1.000
_cell.angle_alpha   90.00
_cell.angle_beta   90.00
_cell.angle_gamma   90.00
#
_symmetry.space_group_name_H-M   'P 1'
#
loop_
_entity.id
_entity.type
_entity.pdbx_description
1 polymer ?
#
loop_
_entity_poly.entity_id
_entity_poly.type
_entity_poly.pdbx_seq_one_letter_code
_entity_poly.pdbx_strand_id
1 'polypeptide(L)'
;MSRFNLIDEKWIPVRFLNGTRNELGIMDTLLRSSEIAAIEDQSPLVVAALHRFLLAVLYRALEGPTDIDQAKNLFKTGLPKEKIKTYLEKWRNRFWLFDEKYPFGQNPHIPEDEIEPWTKLTAEYNAPSNKVLFDHTDAKKPGEMELKTCARCLLSTMNFSISGGRGYYPSPSSNAIMCIPLGRELHETLCYSLVPYPNRNVMAGDSALWEREPEKLPLKNSKRMASGYADLYTWQSRMILLQDVQAPGVETMRFVSGQGFDNSSKNHDPMQAYRLSEIHGVLPVQFREDKGVWRDFYSLLPDDSGFAPLTIQNAIKLAGSKVDKMPKSVLALGLRYEPPSANVSFWRMEHFVLPSELTGDRFIRTEIHQLLEDANHVQKVLWMACSCFAQFLLSRGERKPDKRDVSEFIKQIPAIPRYWSILESHFHEVLGDYAADCDPDEIRCRWLNHVRDTLKMVWEQYAASVLEGDAWAIRALVKAEGAVRDKVKELDGEMEKCKKQEVNQ
;
A
#
# COMPACT_ATOMS: atom_id res chain seq x y z
N MET A 1 25.95 16.23 22.55
CA MET A 1 26.31 17.05 21.37
C MET A 1 25.37 16.66 20.25
N SER A 2 24.79 17.61 19.52
CA SER A 2 23.85 17.26 18.45
C SER A 2 24.58 16.65 17.26
N ARG A 3 24.06 15.56 16.68
CA ARG A 3 24.72 14.78 15.63
C ARG A 3 23.72 14.29 14.58
N PHE A 4 24.16 14.27 13.32
CA PHE A 4 23.42 13.79 12.15
C PHE A 4 22.12 14.58 11.89
N ASN A 5 22.24 15.75 11.24
CA ASN A 5 21.06 16.59 10.92
C ASN A 5 20.38 16.11 9.63
N LEU A 6 19.13 15.68 9.74
CA LEU A 6 18.37 15.11 8.62
C LEU A 6 18.10 16.11 7.48
N ILE A 7 18.25 17.42 7.72
CA ILE A 7 18.06 18.44 6.70
C ILE A 7 19.13 18.35 5.61
N ASP A 8 20.39 18.12 5.99
CA ASP A 8 21.53 18.18 5.08
C ASP A 8 22.24 16.83 4.90
N GLU A 9 22.23 15.98 5.93
CA GLU A 9 22.87 14.67 5.86
C GLU A 9 22.20 13.81 4.79
N LYS A 10 22.98 12.93 4.15
CA LYS A 10 22.47 12.08 3.09
C LYS A 10 21.82 10.83 3.67
N TRP A 11 20.49 10.78 3.63
CA TRP A 11 19.76 9.65 4.18
C TRP A 11 18.48 9.28 3.42
N ILE A 12 17.95 10.13 2.53
CA ILE A 12 16.78 9.81 1.71
C ILE A 12 17.28 9.20 0.39
N PRO A 13 17.01 7.92 0.12
CA PRO A 13 17.52 7.25 -1.07
C PRO A 13 16.66 7.61 -2.28
N VAL A 14 17.29 8.10 -3.33
CA VAL A 14 16.63 8.61 -4.53
C VAL A 14 17.28 8.07 -5.80
N ARG A 15 16.48 7.96 -6.85
CA ARG A 15 16.94 7.80 -8.23
C ARG A 15 16.63 9.06 -9.02
N PHE A 16 17.64 9.63 -9.66
CA PHE A 16 17.48 10.76 -10.57
C PHE A 16 16.90 10.34 -11.92
N LEU A 17 16.40 11.32 -12.70
CA LEU A 17 15.85 11.10 -14.04
C LEU A 17 16.84 10.46 -15.02
N ASN A 18 18.15 10.66 -14.83
CA ASN A 18 19.21 10.03 -15.62
C ASN A 18 19.51 8.57 -15.20
N GLY A 19 18.78 8.02 -14.23
CA GLY A 19 18.95 6.66 -13.71
C GLY A 19 20.00 6.51 -12.60
N THR A 20 20.79 7.56 -12.31
CA THR A 20 21.77 7.51 -11.20
C THR A 20 21.08 7.49 -9.84
N ARG A 21 21.68 6.79 -8.87
CA ARG A 21 21.17 6.67 -7.50
C ARG A 21 22.07 7.44 -6.53
N ASN A 22 21.46 8.06 -5.53
CA ASN A 22 22.16 8.77 -4.48
C ASN A 22 21.30 8.84 -3.21
N GLU A 23 21.87 9.34 -2.13
CA GLU A 23 21.16 9.70 -0.92
C GLU A 23 21.23 11.22 -0.74
N LEU A 24 20.11 11.85 -0.34
CA LEU A 24 19.99 13.29 -0.13
C LEU A 24 19.45 13.60 1.27
N GLY A 25 19.66 14.82 1.74
CA GLY A 25 18.95 15.37 2.90
C GLY A 25 17.58 15.94 2.52
N ILE A 26 16.77 16.31 3.52
CA ILE A 26 15.41 16.83 3.29
C ILE A 26 15.42 18.07 2.39
N MET A 27 16.37 18.99 2.63
CA MET A 27 16.47 20.24 1.87
C MET A 27 16.68 19.94 0.39
N ASP A 28 17.70 19.14 0.06
CA ASP A 28 18.05 18.82 -1.32
C ASP A 28 16.95 18.02 -2.01
N THR A 29 16.33 17.04 -1.33
CA THR A 29 15.22 16.25 -1.90
C THR A 29 14.05 17.13 -2.32
N LEU A 30 13.65 18.10 -1.49
CA LEU A 30 12.52 18.98 -1.81
C LEU A 30 12.90 20.04 -2.87
N LEU A 31 14.08 20.66 -2.76
CA LEU A 31 14.51 21.72 -3.67
C LEU A 31 14.88 21.23 -5.07
N ARG A 32 15.27 19.96 -5.20
CA ARG A 32 15.65 19.29 -6.45
C ARG A 32 14.65 18.20 -6.85
N SER A 33 13.44 18.23 -6.30
CA SER A 33 12.37 17.26 -6.59
C SER A 33 12.15 17.05 -8.10
N SER A 34 12.23 18.12 -8.91
CA SER A 34 12.15 18.11 -10.38
C SER A 34 13.23 17.29 -11.11
N GLU A 35 14.33 16.96 -10.45
CA GLU A 35 15.44 16.16 -11.00
C GLU A 35 15.33 14.68 -10.61
N ILE A 36 14.46 14.37 -9.63
CA ILE A 36 14.35 13.07 -8.99
C ILE A 36 13.22 12.29 -9.65
N ALA A 37 13.52 11.08 -10.14
CA ALA A 37 12.52 10.20 -10.72
C ALA A 37 11.66 9.52 -9.65
N ALA A 38 12.29 9.04 -8.57
CA ALA A 38 11.61 8.32 -7.50
C ALA A 38 12.45 8.28 -6.20
N ILE A 39 11.76 8.08 -5.08
CA ILE A 39 12.36 7.59 -3.83
C ILE A 39 12.43 6.06 -3.94
N GLU A 40 13.61 5.47 -3.75
CA GLU A 40 13.84 4.03 -3.89
C GLU A 40 14.46 3.45 -2.62
N ASP A 41 13.72 2.59 -1.93
CA ASP A 41 14.24 1.80 -0.82
C ASP A 41 13.77 0.35 -0.99
N GLN A 42 14.50 -0.60 -0.42
CA GLN A 42 14.12 -2.02 -0.45
C GLN A 42 12.84 -2.29 0.35
N SER A 43 12.57 -1.45 1.35
CA SER A 43 11.38 -1.52 2.18
C SER A 43 10.23 -0.68 1.58
N PRO A 44 9.11 -1.32 1.18
CA PRO A 44 7.85 -0.62 0.87
C PRO A 44 7.39 0.33 1.97
N LEU A 45 7.65 -0.03 3.23
CA LEU A 45 7.21 0.73 4.40
C LEU A 45 8.01 2.03 4.53
N VAL A 46 9.32 1.96 4.28
CA VAL A 46 10.19 3.15 4.21
C VAL A 46 9.77 4.06 3.07
N VAL A 47 9.48 3.51 1.88
CA VAL A 47 9.02 4.31 0.73
C VAL A 47 7.73 5.08 1.09
N ALA A 48 6.73 4.43 1.69
CA ALA A 48 5.51 5.11 2.15
C ALA A 48 5.81 6.23 3.14
N ALA A 49 6.62 5.90 4.14
CA ALA A 49 6.87 6.77 5.28
C ALA A 49 7.66 8.02 4.86
N LEU A 50 8.61 7.88 3.92
CA LEU A 50 9.34 9.01 3.35
C LEU A 50 8.42 9.95 2.57
N HIS A 51 7.49 9.43 1.77
CA HIS A 51 6.51 10.29 1.08
C HIS A 51 5.63 11.05 2.07
N ARG A 52 5.06 10.36 3.07
CA ARG A 52 4.23 10.99 4.11
C ARG A 52 5.02 12.03 4.91
N PHE A 53 6.26 11.74 5.26
CA PHE A 53 7.13 12.67 5.97
C PHE A 53 7.45 13.92 5.16
N LEU A 54 7.83 13.79 3.89
CA LEU A 54 8.08 14.94 3.00
C LEU A 54 6.80 15.76 2.79
N LEU A 55 5.65 15.12 2.66
CA LEU A 55 4.36 15.81 2.59
C LEU A 55 4.04 16.56 3.88
N ALA A 56 4.34 15.99 5.06
CA ALA A 56 4.18 16.70 6.34
C ALA A 56 5.04 17.96 6.38
N VAL A 57 6.32 17.88 5.95
CA VAL A 57 7.19 19.06 5.82
C VAL A 57 6.57 20.09 4.87
N LEU A 58 6.07 19.68 3.70
CA LEU A 58 5.45 20.58 2.73
C LEU A 58 4.18 21.23 3.26
N TYR A 59 3.28 20.47 3.88
CA TYR A 59 2.05 20.99 4.47
C TYR A 59 2.33 22.10 5.49
N ARG A 60 3.37 21.93 6.31
CA ARG A 60 3.77 22.92 7.32
C ARG A 60 4.55 24.09 6.74
N ALA A 61 5.45 23.86 5.79
CA ALA A 61 6.25 24.91 5.16
C ALA A 61 5.41 25.82 4.24
N LEU A 62 4.38 25.27 3.60
CA LEU A 62 3.54 25.99 2.65
C LEU A 62 2.28 26.57 3.29
N GLU A 63 1.91 26.08 4.49
CA GLU A 63 0.64 26.39 5.15
C GLU A 63 -0.54 26.14 4.20
N GLY A 64 -0.58 24.95 3.60
CA GLY A 64 -1.55 24.62 2.55
C GLY A 64 -1.13 23.42 1.71
N PRO A 65 -1.79 23.19 0.56
CA PRO A 65 -2.84 24.04 -0.04
C PRO A 65 -4.17 23.94 0.72
N THR A 66 -5.01 24.96 0.61
CA THR A 66 -6.38 24.96 1.21
C THR A 66 -7.50 24.78 0.20
N ASP A 67 -7.17 24.82 -1.08
CA ASP A 67 -8.10 24.68 -2.19
C ASP A 67 -7.37 24.15 -3.44
N ILE A 68 -8.16 23.76 -4.44
CA ILE A 68 -7.62 23.17 -5.67
C ILE A 68 -6.85 24.17 -6.54
N ASP A 69 -7.16 25.47 -6.46
CA ASP A 69 -6.50 26.49 -7.28
C ASP A 69 -5.07 26.74 -6.78
N GLN A 70 -4.87 26.78 -5.47
CA GLN A 70 -3.55 26.79 -4.86
C GLN A 70 -2.76 25.53 -5.24
N ALA A 71 -3.39 24.35 -5.17
CA ALA A 71 -2.73 23.09 -5.54
C ALA A 71 -2.32 23.09 -7.02
N LYS A 72 -3.20 23.55 -7.94
CA LYS A 72 -2.87 23.73 -9.37
C LYS A 72 -1.74 24.72 -9.59
N ASN A 73 -1.69 25.79 -8.82
CA ASN A 73 -0.60 26.76 -8.90
C ASN A 73 0.75 26.15 -8.48
N LEU A 74 0.79 25.40 -7.37
CA LEU A 74 2.01 24.68 -6.92
C LEU A 74 2.47 23.64 -7.96
N PHE A 75 1.51 22.90 -8.54
CA PHE A 75 1.79 21.92 -9.59
C PHE A 75 2.35 22.58 -10.86
N LYS A 76 1.86 23.77 -11.24
CA LYS A 76 2.30 24.47 -12.44
C LYS A 76 3.63 25.20 -12.26
N THR A 77 3.83 25.85 -11.11
CA THR A 77 4.94 26.80 -10.89
C THR A 77 6.12 26.21 -10.12
N GLY A 78 5.96 25.01 -9.55
CA GLY A 78 6.97 24.39 -8.69
C GLY A 78 6.69 24.64 -7.20
N LEU A 79 7.38 23.87 -6.35
CA LEU A 79 7.34 24.08 -4.90
C LEU A 79 8.10 25.37 -4.53
N PRO A 80 7.51 26.29 -3.73
CA PRO A 80 8.16 27.53 -3.30
C PRO A 80 9.43 27.31 -2.46
N LYS A 81 10.58 27.27 -3.14
CA LYS A 81 11.90 26.96 -2.55
C LYS A 81 12.23 27.78 -1.31
N GLU A 82 11.99 29.10 -1.36
CA GLU A 82 12.31 29.99 -0.23
C GLU A 82 11.43 29.77 1.00
N LYS A 83 10.14 29.39 0.83
CA LYS A 83 9.29 29.01 1.96
C LYS A 83 9.79 27.74 2.64
N ILE A 84 10.18 26.74 1.84
CA ILE A 84 10.72 25.47 2.34
C ILE A 84 12.03 25.70 3.11
N LYS A 85 12.97 26.46 2.53
CA LYS A 85 14.22 26.83 3.20
C LYS A 85 13.96 27.55 4.52
N THR A 86 13.12 28.58 4.50
CA THR A 86 12.79 29.37 5.70
C THR A 86 12.21 28.49 6.80
N TYR A 87 11.31 27.57 6.44
CA TYR A 87 10.71 26.63 7.38
C TYR A 87 11.72 25.64 7.97
N LEU A 88 12.54 25.02 7.14
CA LEU A 88 13.54 24.05 7.59
C LEU A 88 14.61 24.70 8.45
N GLU A 89 15.07 25.91 8.10
CA GLU A 89 16.02 26.67 8.91
C GLU A 89 15.42 27.09 10.26
N LYS A 90 14.16 27.54 10.28
CA LYS A 90 13.43 27.85 11.52
C LYS A 90 13.42 26.66 12.50
N TRP A 91 13.28 25.45 11.98
CA TRP A 91 13.15 24.23 12.78
C TRP A 91 14.42 23.37 12.81
N ARG A 92 15.55 23.88 12.33
CA ARG A 92 16.80 23.12 12.12
C ARG A 92 17.29 22.37 13.35
N ASN A 93 17.11 22.98 14.53
CA ASN A 93 17.45 22.38 15.82
C ASN A 93 16.58 21.18 16.22
N ARG A 94 15.49 20.89 15.50
CA ARG A 94 14.57 19.78 15.75
C ARG A 94 14.80 18.58 14.83
N PHE A 95 15.72 18.68 13.87
CA PHE A 95 16.02 17.66 12.87
C PHE A 95 17.34 16.92 13.12
N TRP A 96 17.94 17.07 14.30
CA TRP A 96 19.08 16.27 14.72
C TRP A 96 18.61 14.88 15.13
N LEU A 97 19.16 13.81 14.54
CA LEU A 97 18.82 12.44 14.94
C LEU A 97 19.23 12.19 16.40
N PHE A 98 20.36 12.76 16.83
CA PHE A 98 20.76 12.79 18.22
C PHE A 98 20.83 14.22 18.71
N ASP A 99 20.08 14.52 19.76
CA ASP A 99 20.09 15.78 20.48
C ASP A 99 19.66 15.51 21.91
N GLU A 100 20.18 16.28 22.86
CA GLU A 100 19.87 16.09 24.28
C GLU A 100 18.41 16.43 24.60
N LYS A 101 17.84 17.43 23.91
CA LYS A 101 16.50 17.95 24.19
C LYS A 101 15.50 17.60 23.11
N TYR A 102 15.91 17.63 21.84
CA TYR A 102 15.02 17.47 20.70
C TYR A 102 15.52 16.43 19.68
N PRO A 103 15.78 15.18 20.11
CA PRO A 103 16.15 14.13 19.17
C PRO A 103 14.97 13.88 18.21
N PHE A 104 15.23 13.97 16.90
CA PHE A 104 14.19 13.96 15.88
C PHE A 104 13.37 12.67 15.96
N GLY A 105 12.04 12.80 15.99
CA GLY A 105 11.10 11.68 16.02
C GLY A 105 11.11 10.86 17.32
N GLN A 106 11.92 11.24 18.30
CA GLN A 106 12.21 10.49 19.51
C GLN A 106 11.71 11.22 20.76
N ASN A 107 11.71 10.54 21.90
CA ASN A 107 11.31 11.10 23.19
C ASN A 107 12.43 10.93 24.23
N PRO A 108 13.05 12.03 24.71
CA PRO A 108 14.15 11.96 25.67
C PRO A 108 13.70 11.55 27.08
N HIS A 109 12.40 11.56 27.37
CA HIS A 109 11.85 11.26 28.70
C HIS A 109 11.61 9.77 28.97
N ILE A 110 12.09 8.87 28.10
CA ILE A 110 11.92 7.41 28.28
C ILE A 110 12.87 6.91 29.40
N PRO A 111 12.37 6.14 30.39
CA PRO A 111 13.17 5.57 31.46
C PRO A 111 14.36 4.74 30.96
N GLU A 112 15.46 4.73 31.72
CA GLU A 112 16.71 4.11 31.29
C GLU A 112 16.68 2.59 31.21
N ASP A 113 15.74 1.95 31.91
CA ASP A 113 15.55 0.51 32.01
C ASP A 113 14.68 -0.07 30.88
N GLU A 114 14.04 0.77 30.06
CA GLU A 114 13.19 0.36 28.93
C GLU A 114 14.00 0.03 27.67
N ILE A 115 15.09 -0.72 27.81
CA ILE A 115 16.05 -1.02 26.75
C ILE A 115 15.56 -2.16 25.85
N GLU A 116 15.63 -1.94 24.54
CA GLU A 116 15.34 -2.93 23.50
C GLU A 116 16.41 -2.84 22.39
N PRO A 117 16.72 -3.93 21.68
CA PRO A 117 17.66 -3.90 20.55
C PRO A 117 17.08 -3.11 19.37
N TRP A 118 17.95 -2.57 18.52
CA TRP A 118 17.51 -1.83 17.33
C TRP A 118 16.63 -2.66 16.39
N THR A 119 16.73 -3.99 16.40
CA THR A 119 15.90 -4.86 15.55
C THR A 119 14.40 -4.74 15.84
N LYS A 120 14.02 -4.22 17.01
CA LYS A 120 12.63 -3.93 17.35
C LYS A 120 12.10 -2.62 16.72
N LEU A 121 12.96 -1.83 16.08
CA LEU A 121 12.62 -0.50 15.58
C LEU A 121 11.57 -0.58 14.46
N THR A 122 11.73 -1.50 13.50
CA THR A 122 10.80 -1.69 12.38
C THR A 122 10.19 -3.09 12.40
N ALA A 123 9.03 -3.23 11.75
CA ALA A 123 8.30 -4.49 11.63
C ALA A 123 9.01 -5.54 10.75
N GLU A 124 10.04 -5.13 9.99
CA GLU A 124 10.72 -5.97 8.99
C GLU A 124 11.85 -6.82 9.57
N TYR A 125 12.33 -6.53 10.79
CA TYR A 125 13.36 -7.31 11.46
C TYR A 125 12.78 -8.15 12.60
N ASN A 126 13.50 -9.21 12.97
CA ASN A 126 13.10 -10.05 14.08
C ASN A 126 13.21 -9.33 15.43
N ALA A 127 12.08 -9.24 16.14
CA ALA A 127 12.08 -8.90 17.56
C ALA A 127 12.59 -10.11 18.39
N PRO A 128 13.14 -9.89 19.60
CA PRO A 128 13.65 -10.97 20.46
C PRO A 128 12.65 -12.10 20.77
N SER A 129 11.34 -11.83 20.66
CA SER A 129 10.27 -12.81 20.88
C SER A 129 9.86 -13.61 19.64
N ASN A 130 10.33 -13.24 18.46
CA ASN A 130 9.89 -13.83 17.20
C ASN A 130 10.67 -15.11 16.89
N LYS A 131 10.02 -16.07 16.22
CA LYS A 131 10.75 -17.15 15.56
C LYS A 131 11.47 -16.56 14.35
N VAL A 132 12.77 -16.82 14.27
CA VAL A 132 13.64 -16.36 13.17
C VAL A 132 13.10 -16.95 11.86
N LEU A 133 12.60 -16.09 10.97
CA LEU A 133 12.14 -16.44 9.63
C LEU A 133 12.83 -15.51 8.63
N PHE A 134 13.68 -16.07 7.76
CA PHE A 134 14.39 -15.41 6.63
C PHE A 134 15.36 -14.26 6.96
N ASP A 135 15.25 -13.61 8.12
CA ASP A 135 16.23 -12.67 8.67
C ASP A 135 17.13 -13.41 9.68
N HIS A 136 18.44 -13.51 9.40
CA HIS A 136 19.41 -14.21 10.24
C HIS A 136 20.06 -13.32 11.32
N THR A 137 19.58 -12.10 11.51
CA THR A 137 20.08 -11.19 12.55
C THR A 137 19.77 -11.77 13.94
N ASP A 138 20.82 -12.03 14.72
CA ASP A 138 20.64 -12.45 16.11
C ASP A 138 20.18 -11.25 16.94
N ALA A 139 18.91 -11.22 17.34
CA ALA A 139 18.36 -10.15 18.15
C ALA A 139 19.07 -9.97 19.52
N LYS A 140 19.85 -10.96 19.98
CA LYS A 140 20.69 -10.84 21.20
C LYS A 140 22.03 -10.17 20.92
N LYS A 141 22.50 -10.17 19.67
CA LYS A 141 23.75 -9.54 19.22
C LYS A 141 23.58 -9.02 17.79
N PRO A 142 22.71 -8.03 17.57
CA PRO A 142 22.32 -7.63 16.22
C PRO A 142 23.38 -6.77 15.51
N GLY A 143 24.50 -6.47 16.18
CA GLY A 143 25.47 -5.49 15.71
C GLY A 143 24.87 -4.08 15.74
N GLU A 144 25.44 -3.17 14.94
CA GLU A 144 25.00 -1.78 14.86
C GLU A 144 24.21 -1.53 13.56
N MET A 145 23.10 -0.79 13.67
CA MET A 145 22.38 -0.24 12.51
C MET A 145 22.91 1.15 12.15
N GLU A 146 23.17 1.39 10.87
CA GLU A 146 23.62 2.69 10.37
C GLU A 146 22.59 3.81 10.65
N LEU A 147 23.06 5.02 10.99
CA LEU A 147 22.21 6.14 11.38
C LEU A 147 21.13 6.52 10.36
N LYS A 148 21.48 6.52 9.08
CA LYS A 148 20.53 6.82 8.00
C LYS A 148 19.40 5.79 7.95
N THR A 149 19.72 4.53 8.21
CA THR A 149 18.75 3.43 8.28
C THR A 149 17.89 3.57 9.53
N CYS A 150 18.46 3.95 10.68
CA CYS A 150 17.67 4.27 11.88
C CYS A 150 16.66 5.39 11.61
N ALA A 151 17.06 6.46 10.91
CA ALA A 151 16.17 7.57 10.55
C ALA A 151 14.98 7.09 9.67
N ARG A 152 15.25 6.25 8.66
CA ARG A 152 14.21 5.63 7.82
C ARG A 152 13.29 4.71 8.63
N CYS A 153 13.87 3.87 9.47
CA CYS A 153 13.11 2.94 10.31
C CYS A 153 12.21 3.70 11.29
N LEU A 154 12.69 4.78 11.95
CA LEU A 154 11.86 5.64 12.80
C LEU A 154 10.60 6.13 12.07
N LEU A 155 10.74 6.60 10.83
CA LEU A 155 9.59 7.05 10.03
C LEU A 155 8.66 5.89 9.65
N SER A 156 9.22 4.73 9.31
CA SER A 156 8.44 3.51 9.07
C SER A 156 7.62 3.15 10.32
N THR A 157 8.22 3.16 11.50
CA THR A 157 7.55 2.88 12.78
C THR A 157 6.39 3.83 13.06
N MET A 158 6.55 5.13 12.74
CA MET A 158 5.46 6.12 12.89
C MET A 158 4.22 5.73 12.07
N ASN A 159 4.40 5.14 10.90
CA ASN A 159 3.31 4.81 9.98
C ASN A 159 2.78 3.37 10.14
N PHE A 160 3.63 2.45 10.59
CA PHE A 160 3.42 1.01 10.49
C PHE A 160 3.58 0.22 11.79
N SER A 161 3.63 0.90 12.94
CA SER A 161 3.55 0.16 14.22
C SER A 161 2.23 -0.59 14.31
N ILE A 162 2.30 -1.85 14.71
CA ILE A 162 1.13 -2.74 14.86
C ILE A 162 0.66 -2.81 16.31
N SER A 163 -0.55 -3.31 16.53
CA SER A 163 -1.03 -3.60 17.89
C SER A 163 -0.36 -4.86 18.47
N GLY A 164 -0.31 -4.97 19.80
CA GLY A 164 0.27 -6.16 20.46
C GLY A 164 0.04 -6.21 21.97
N GLY A 165 0.32 -7.37 22.57
CA GLY A 165 -0.03 -7.71 23.95
C GLY A 165 0.56 -6.84 25.08
N ARG A 166 1.50 -5.92 24.78
CA ARG A 166 2.08 -4.96 25.75
C ARG A 166 1.33 -3.61 25.80
N GLY A 167 0.06 -3.58 25.41
CA GLY A 167 -0.74 -2.34 25.38
C GLY A 167 -0.34 -1.39 24.24
N TYR A 168 0.37 -1.90 23.23
CA TYR A 168 0.83 -1.13 22.09
C TYR A 168 -0.32 -0.77 21.16
N TYR A 169 -0.46 0.53 20.88
CA TYR A 169 -1.42 1.01 19.90
C TYR A 169 -0.88 0.88 18.47
N PRO A 170 -1.72 0.54 17.49
CA PRO A 170 -1.31 0.60 16.10
C PRO A 170 -1.16 2.05 15.64
N SER A 171 -0.31 2.28 14.65
CA SER A 171 -0.32 3.50 13.85
C SER A 171 -1.65 3.63 13.09
N PRO A 172 -2.10 4.87 12.77
CA PRO A 172 -3.41 5.14 12.15
C PRO A 172 -3.71 4.28 10.92
N SER A 173 -2.67 3.99 10.14
CA SER A 173 -2.75 3.43 8.79
C SER A 173 -2.02 2.08 8.67
N SER A 174 -1.70 1.46 9.81
CA SER A 174 -0.77 0.32 9.89
C SER A 174 -1.16 -0.92 9.09
N ASN A 175 -2.44 -1.14 8.78
CA ASN A 175 -2.88 -2.32 8.01
C ASN A 175 -3.58 -1.95 6.69
N ALA A 176 -3.56 -0.66 6.32
CA ALA A 176 -4.25 -0.14 5.15
C ALA A 176 -3.31 -0.08 3.94
N ILE A 177 -3.88 -0.23 2.75
CA ILE A 177 -3.16 0.04 1.49
C ILE A 177 -3.09 1.55 1.27
N MET A 178 -1.88 2.08 1.15
CA MET A 178 -1.64 3.46 0.77
C MET A 178 -1.42 3.56 -0.74
N CYS A 179 -2.05 4.57 -1.35
CA CYS A 179 -2.04 4.84 -2.78
C CYS A 179 -1.30 6.15 -3.08
N ILE A 180 -0.17 6.06 -3.76
CA ILE A 180 0.67 7.21 -4.14
C ILE A 180 0.67 7.31 -5.67
N PRO A 181 -0.04 8.28 -6.27
CA PRO A 181 0.02 8.54 -7.70
C PRO A 181 1.43 9.00 -8.08
N LEU A 182 2.01 8.40 -9.11
CA LEU A 182 3.35 8.71 -9.59
C LEU A 182 3.31 9.67 -10.78
N GLY A 183 4.09 10.74 -10.66
CA GLY A 183 4.37 11.66 -11.75
C GLY A 183 5.61 11.27 -12.55
N ARG A 184 5.99 12.13 -13.48
CA ARG A 184 7.23 11.97 -14.26
C ARG A 184 8.48 12.16 -13.40
N GLU A 185 8.31 12.89 -12.32
CA GLU A 185 9.35 13.22 -11.34
C GLU A 185 8.72 13.42 -9.94
N LEU A 186 9.54 13.60 -8.92
CA LEU A 186 9.12 13.62 -7.52
C LEU A 186 8.26 14.84 -7.14
N HIS A 187 8.48 16.01 -7.73
CA HIS A 187 7.62 17.19 -7.59
C HIS A 187 6.18 16.88 -8.03
N GLU A 188 5.95 16.33 -9.23
CA GLU A 188 4.62 15.93 -9.68
C GLU A 188 4.00 14.92 -8.69
N THR A 189 4.78 13.92 -8.27
CA THR A 189 4.36 12.87 -7.30
C THR A 189 3.95 13.46 -5.94
N LEU A 190 4.74 14.39 -5.41
CA LEU A 190 4.46 15.11 -4.17
C LEU A 190 3.23 16.00 -4.33
N CYS A 191 3.09 16.75 -5.43
CA CYS A 191 1.94 17.60 -5.68
C CYS A 191 0.63 16.80 -5.84
N TYR A 192 0.66 15.64 -6.50
CA TYR A 192 -0.49 14.74 -6.56
C TYR A 192 -0.94 14.29 -5.17
N SER A 193 0.01 14.02 -4.29
CA SER A 193 -0.26 13.55 -2.92
C SER A 193 -0.50 14.70 -1.92
N LEU A 194 -0.27 15.96 -2.31
CA LEU A 194 -0.47 17.16 -1.50
C LEU A 194 -1.92 17.65 -1.61
N VAL A 195 -2.84 16.84 -1.08
CA VAL A 195 -4.29 17.09 -1.09
C VAL A 195 -4.63 18.36 -0.30
N PRO A 196 -5.51 19.25 -0.82
CA PRO A 196 -5.97 20.42 -0.08
C PRO A 196 -6.56 20.08 1.29
N TYR A 197 -6.24 20.87 2.30
CA TYR A 197 -6.87 20.74 3.61
C TYR A 197 -8.40 20.83 3.51
N PRO A 198 -9.16 20.06 4.32
CA PRO A 198 -10.62 20.12 4.29
C PRO A 198 -11.17 21.52 4.57
N ASN A 199 -10.48 22.29 5.43
CA ASN A 199 -10.76 23.70 5.69
C ASN A 199 -9.56 24.39 6.36
N ARG A 200 -9.61 25.72 6.45
CA ARG A 200 -8.56 26.55 7.05
C ARG A 200 -8.37 26.33 8.56
N ASN A 201 -9.41 25.92 9.29
CA ASN A 201 -9.30 25.67 10.73
C ASN A 201 -8.49 24.40 11.00
N VAL A 202 -8.67 23.35 10.20
CA VAL A 202 -7.85 22.13 10.26
C VAL A 202 -6.39 22.48 9.96
N MET A 203 -6.13 23.23 8.88
CA MET A 203 -4.77 23.68 8.55
C MET A 203 -4.11 24.48 9.68
N ALA A 204 -4.83 25.44 10.26
CA ALA A 204 -4.33 26.29 11.34
C ALA A 204 -4.09 25.52 12.64
N GLY A 205 -4.92 24.52 12.94
CA GLY A 205 -4.77 23.64 14.10
C GLY A 205 -3.77 22.51 13.92
N ASP A 206 -3.37 22.21 12.67
CA ASP A 206 -2.42 21.14 12.40
C ASP A 206 -1.01 21.47 12.89
N SER A 207 -0.20 20.45 13.13
CA SER A 207 1.21 20.56 13.48
C SER A 207 1.93 19.24 13.26
N ALA A 208 3.16 19.31 12.76
CA ALA A 208 4.02 18.12 12.69
C ALA A 208 4.65 17.83 14.06
N LEU A 209 5.15 16.60 14.25
CA LEU A 209 5.75 16.15 15.52
C LEU A 209 6.85 17.11 16.03
N TRP A 210 7.70 17.62 15.13
CA TRP A 210 8.87 18.43 15.49
C TRP A 210 8.51 19.87 15.86
N GLU A 211 7.26 20.28 15.66
CA GLU A 211 6.77 21.61 16.06
C GLU A 211 6.29 21.63 17.52
N ARG A 212 6.21 20.46 18.18
CA ARG A 212 5.66 20.29 19.53
C ARG A 212 6.76 19.90 20.51
N GLU A 213 6.60 20.21 21.79
CA GLU A 213 7.55 19.72 22.80
C GLU A 213 7.40 18.20 22.98
N PRO A 214 8.50 17.45 23.22
CA PRO A 214 8.41 16.03 23.55
C PRO A 214 7.56 15.80 24.79
N GLU A 215 6.59 14.88 24.69
CA GLU A 215 5.66 14.58 25.77
C GLU A 215 6.40 14.01 26.99
N LYS A 216 5.92 14.38 28.19
CA LYS A 216 6.37 13.73 29.43
C LYS A 216 5.69 12.37 29.56
N LEU A 217 6.41 11.41 30.11
CA LEU A 217 5.91 10.06 30.36
C LEU A 217 5.59 9.87 31.86
N PRO A 218 4.51 9.12 32.20
CA PRO A 218 3.55 8.49 31.29
C PRO A 218 2.61 9.51 30.61
N LEU A 219 2.08 9.16 29.43
CA LEU A 219 1.16 10.01 28.69
C LEU A 219 -0.14 10.24 29.48
N LYS A 220 -0.58 11.50 29.58
CA LYS A 220 -1.82 11.85 30.27
C LYS A 220 -3.07 11.28 29.58
N ASN A 221 -3.11 11.40 28.25
CA ASN A 221 -4.18 10.88 27.41
C ASN A 221 -3.60 9.79 26.52
N SER A 222 -4.09 8.56 26.65
CA SER A 222 -3.58 7.42 25.89
C SER A 222 -4.04 7.40 24.43
N LYS A 223 -5.17 8.05 24.11
CA LYS A 223 -5.69 8.21 22.75
C LYS A 223 -6.03 9.65 22.42
N ARG A 224 -5.80 10.06 21.17
CA ARG A 224 -6.24 11.35 20.63
C ARG A 224 -6.50 11.27 19.12
N MET A 225 -7.16 12.27 18.59
CA MET A 225 -7.35 12.46 17.15
C MET A 225 -6.12 13.17 16.55
N ALA A 226 -5.91 12.99 15.24
CA ALA A 226 -4.96 13.81 14.49
C ALA A 226 -5.50 15.23 14.27
N SER A 227 -4.67 16.24 14.48
CA SER A 227 -5.04 17.64 14.26
C SER A 227 -5.18 18.00 12.77
N GLY A 228 -4.49 17.25 11.90
CA GLY A 228 -4.51 17.41 10.45
C GLY A 228 -3.54 16.43 9.79
N TYR A 229 -3.17 16.69 8.53
CA TYR A 229 -2.38 15.77 7.72
C TYR A 229 -0.93 15.65 8.18
N ALA A 230 -0.28 16.74 8.60
CA ALA A 230 1.09 16.69 9.08
C ALA A 230 1.21 15.87 10.38
N ASP A 231 0.27 16.04 11.31
CA ASP A 231 0.20 15.23 12.53
C ASP A 231 -0.08 13.76 12.22
N LEU A 232 -1.03 13.48 11.33
CA LEU A 232 -1.36 12.12 10.88
C LEU A 232 -0.15 11.41 10.26
N TYR A 233 0.65 12.14 9.47
CA TYR A 233 1.80 11.60 8.74
C TYR A 233 3.05 11.44 9.63
N THR A 234 3.06 12.07 10.80
CA THR A 234 4.16 12.05 11.77
C THR A 234 3.75 11.45 13.12
N TRP A 235 2.77 10.55 13.09
CA TRP A 235 2.15 10.00 14.29
C TRP A 235 3.12 9.15 15.14
N GLN A 236 3.20 9.41 16.44
CA GLN A 236 4.08 8.68 17.36
C GLN A 236 3.30 7.59 18.14
N SER A 237 2.99 6.48 17.46
CA SER A 237 2.39 5.28 18.08
C SER A 237 3.37 4.51 18.99
N ARG A 238 4.65 4.83 18.90
CA ARG A 238 5.74 4.41 19.78
C ARG A 238 6.53 5.62 20.23
N MET A 239 7.01 5.57 21.47
CA MET A 239 8.05 6.49 21.95
C MET A 239 9.37 5.75 21.91
N ILE A 240 10.34 6.34 21.23
CA ILE A 240 11.64 5.73 20.92
C ILE A 240 12.73 6.70 21.32
N LEU A 241 13.86 6.22 21.83
CA LEU A 241 15.09 6.99 22.03
C LEU A 241 16.30 6.13 21.68
N LEU A 242 16.98 6.44 20.59
CA LEU A 242 18.19 5.74 20.16
C LEU A 242 19.32 6.03 21.16
N GLN A 243 20.10 5.01 21.54
CA GLN A 243 21.24 5.23 22.42
C GLN A 243 22.44 5.75 21.61
N ASP A 244 22.82 7.01 21.86
CA ASP A 244 24.01 7.60 21.24
C ASP A 244 25.27 7.26 22.05
N VAL A 245 25.93 6.17 21.67
CA VAL A 245 27.25 5.80 22.21
C VAL A 245 28.40 6.43 21.40
N GLN A 246 28.12 7.46 20.59
CA GLN A 246 29.07 8.06 19.63
C GLN A 246 29.67 7.06 18.63
N ALA A 247 29.00 5.91 18.44
CA ALA A 247 29.34 4.91 17.45
C ALA A 247 28.86 5.33 16.04
N PRO A 248 29.42 4.70 14.98
CA PRO A 248 28.93 4.89 13.62
C PRO A 248 27.48 4.40 13.43
N GLY A 249 26.98 3.50 14.28
CA GLY A 249 25.59 3.07 14.28
C GLY A 249 24.94 3.02 15.66
N VAL A 250 23.78 2.37 15.72
CA VAL A 250 22.96 2.19 16.93
C VAL A 250 22.78 0.69 17.20
N GLU A 251 23.15 0.23 18.39
CA GLU A 251 22.93 -1.15 18.83
C GLU A 251 21.59 -1.30 19.58
N THR A 252 21.29 -0.34 20.45
CA THR A 252 20.19 -0.38 21.41
C THR A 252 19.41 0.93 21.41
N MET A 253 18.16 0.85 21.86
CA MET A 253 17.28 1.99 22.01
C MET A 253 16.41 1.81 23.25
N ARG A 254 15.79 2.89 23.71
CA ARG A 254 14.68 2.83 24.67
C ARG A 254 13.37 2.82 23.90
N PHE A 255 12.41 1.98 24.29
CA PHE A 255 11.21 1.74 23.48
C PHE A 255 9.97 1.45 24.33
N VAL A 256 8.98 2.35 24.27
CA VAL A 256 7.71 2.20 25.01
C VAL A 256 6.48 2.51 24.15
N SER A 257 5.30 2.19 24.68
CA SER A 257 4.03 2.51 24.01
C SER A 257 3.87 4.02 23.84
N GLY A 258 3.43 4.44 22.65
CA GLY A 258 3.14 5.83 22.33
C GLY A 258 1.65 6.15 22.34
N GLN A 259 1.29 7.13 21.52
CA GLN A 259 -0.07 7.66 21.42
C GLN A 259 -0.96 6.75 20.57
N GLY A 260 -2.10 6.33 21.12
CA GLY A 260 -3.14 5.65 20.36
C GLY A 260 -3.95 6.60 19.49
N PHE A 261 -4.28 6.14 18.28
CA PHE A 261 -5.10 6.90 17.35
C PHE A 261 -6.60 6.70 17.65
N ASP A 262 -7.32 7.81 17.78
CA ASP A 262 -8.78 7.82 17.80
C ASP A 262 -9.32 8.22 16.42
N ASN A 263 -10.05 7.30 15.79
CA ASN A 263 -10.64 7.48 14.47
C ASN A 263 -12.11 7.96 14.53
N SER A 264 -12.52 8.58 15.62
CA SER A 264 -13.88 9.10 15.81
C SER A 264 -14.26 10.22 14.81
N SER A 265 -13.27 10.89 14.20
CA SER A 265 -13.51 11.78 13.06
C SER A 265 -13.82 11.00 11.78
N LYS A 266 -14.78 11.48 10.99
CA LYS A 266 -14.95 11.11 9.57
C LYS A 266 -13.80 11.60 8.66
N ASN A 267 -12.67 12.00 9.22
CA ASN A 267 -11.51 12.49 8.48
C ASN A 267 -10.65 11.29 8.09
N HIS A 268 -10.95 10.74 6.92
CA HIS A 268 -10.22 9.65 6.33
C HIS A 268 -8.78 10.06 5.95
N ASP A 269 -7.86 9.09 6.00
CA ASP A 269 -6.49 9.26 5.51
C ASP A 269 -6.53 9.47 3.98
N PRO A 270 -5.96 10.56 3.45
CA PRO A 270 -6.04 10.88 2.03
C PRO A 270 -5.46 9.83 1.10
N MET A 271 -4.53 9.00 1.58
CA MET A 271 -3.85 7.99 0.78
C MET A 271 -4.58 6.65 0.72
N GLN A 272 -5.68 6.48 1.46
CA GLN A 272 -6.35 5.19 1.57
C GLN A 272 -7.65 5.14 0.77
N ALA A 273 -7.91 3.97 0.20
CA ALA A 273 -9.24 3.61 -0.25
C ALA A 273 -10.05 3.08 0.93
N TYR A 274 -11.37 3.25 0.89
CA TYR A 274 -12.30 2.79 1.91
C TYR A 274 -13.39 1.93 1.29
N ARG A 275 -14.05 1.13 2.12
CA ARG A 275 -15.19 0.31 1.76
C ARG A 275 -16.23 0.30 2.87
N LEU A 276 -17.48 0.13 2.50
CA LEU A 276 -18.57 -0.08 3.45
C LEU A 276 -18.61 -1.53 3.92
N SER A 277 -18.72 -1.71 5.22
CA SER A 277 -19.02 -2.96 5.90
C SER A 277 -20.37 -2.81 6.61
N GLU A 278 -21.26 -3.78 6.41
CA GLU A 278 -22.56 -3.80 7.09
C GLU A 278 -22.43 -3.84 8.62
N ILE A 279 -21.36 -4.48 9.13
CA ILE A 279 -21.15 -4.72 10.56
C ILE A 279 -20.27 -3.63 11.18
N HIS A 280 -19.23 -3.18 10.47
CA HIS A 280 -18.18 -2.33 11.04
C HIS A 280 -18.14 -0.91 10.46
N GLY A 281 -19.11 -0.55 9.61
CA GLY A 281 -19.16 0.76 8.97
C GLY A 281 -18.07 0.94 7.92
N VAL A 282 -17.47 2.13 7.85
CA VAL A 282 -16.44 2.46 6.85
C VAL A 282 -15.09 1.90 7.30
N LEU A 283 -14.50 1.00 6.51
CA LEU A 283 -13.19 0.40 6.78
C LEU A 283 -12.19 0.71 5.65
N PRO A 284 -10.90 0.90 5.96
CA PRO A 284 -9.90 1.02 4.93
C PRO A 284 -9.75 -0.29 4.15
N VAL A 285 -9.38 -0.19 2.87
CA VAL A 285 -8.98 -1.34 2.05
C VAL A 285 -7.62 -1.83 2.54
N GLN A 286 -7.48 -3.15 2.68
CA GLN A 286 -6.30 -3.82 3.25
C GLN A 286 -5.81 -4.89 2.29
N PHE A 287 -4.53 -5.22 2.39
CA PHE A 287 -4.00 -6.42 1.74
C PHE A 287 -4.71 -7.68 2.26
N ARG A 288 -4.79 -8.69 1.39
CA ARG A 288 -5.34 -10.01 1.71
C ARG A 288 -4.33 -11.08 1.30
N GLU A 289 -4.22 -12.14 2.09
CA GLU A 289 -3.27 -13.23 1.81
C GLU A 289 -3.67 -14.04 0.57
N ASP A 290 -4.98 -14.14 0.33
CA ASP A 290 -5.59 -14.95 -0.73
C ASP A 290 -6.00 -14.15 -1.97
N LYS A 291 -5.70 -12.85 -2.01
CA LYS A 291 -6.19 -11.93 -3.05
C LYS A 291 -5.21 -10.77 -3.28
N GLY A 292 -4.67 -10.68 -4.50
CA GLY A 292 -3.86 -9.55 -4.96
C GLY A 292 -4.68 -8.26 -5.09
N VAL A 293 -4.03 -7.10 -4.97
CA VAL A 293 -4.72 -5.78 -4.98
C VAL A 293 -5.41 -5.53 -6.31
N TRP A 294 -4.85 -6.04 -7.40
CA TRP A 294 -5.40 -5.93 -8.75
C TRP A 294 -6.87 -6.41 -8.84
N ARG A 295 -7.26 -7.41 -8.04
CA ARG A 295 -8.63 -7.95 -7.99
C ARG A 295 -9.64 -7.04 -7.29
N ASP A 296 -9.18 -5.97 -6.67
CA ASP A 296 -9.98 -4.90 -6.10
C ASP A 296 -9.53 -3.53 -6.65
N PHE A 297 -8.86 -3.50 -7.81
CA PHE A 297 -8.27 -2.26 -8.36
C PHE A 297 -9.30 -1.14 -8.57
N TYR A 298 -10.54 -1.50 -8.92
CA TYR A 298 -11.63 -0.54 -9.06
C TYR A 298 -11.89 0.28 -7.77
N SER A 299 -11.54 -0.24 -6.59
CA SER A 299 -11.66 0.48 -5.31
C SER A 299 -10.68 1.65 -5.18
N LEU A 300 -9.63 1.67 -5.99
CA LEU A 300 -8.67 2.78 -6.06
C LEU A 300 -9.17 3.90 -6.98
N LEU A 301 -10.17 3.64 -7.82
CA LEU A 301 -10.68 4.59 -8.79
C LEU A 301 -11.87 5.37 -8.23
N PRO A 302 -11.96 6.68 -8.52
CA PRO A 302 -13.02 7.54 -7.99
C PRO A 302 -14.42 7.16 -8.48
N ASP A 303 -15.40 7.40 -7.61
CA ASP A 303 -16.83 7.37 -7.87
C ASP A 303 -17.56 8.36 -6.97
N ASP A 304 -18.89 8.41 -7.07
CA ASP A 304 -19.76 9.28 -6.27
C ASP A 304 -19.82 8.89 -4.78
N SER A 305 -19.29 7.72 -4.39
CA SER A 305 -19.29 7.29 -2.98
C SER A 305 -18.24 8.02 -2.14
N GLY A 306 -17.22 8.59 -2.78
CA GLY A 306 -16.15 9.33 -2.12
C GLY A 306 -15.17 8.45 -1.34
N PHE A 307 -15.14 7.13 -1.59
CA PHE A 307 -14.26 6.19 -0.88
C PHE A 307 -12.93 5.90 -1.58
N ALA A 308 -12.71 6.40 -2.80
CA ALA A 308 -11.40 6.30 -3.44
C ALA A 308 -10.36 7.20 -2.76
N PRO A 309 -9.05 6.88 -2.85
CA PRO A 309 -7.99 7.71 -2.28
C PRO A 309 -8.09 9.16 -2.76
N LEU A 310 -8.07 10.10 -1.80
CA LEU A 310 -8.10 11.53 -2.10
C LEU A 310 -6.85 11.97 -2.88
N THR A 311 -5.72 11.26 -2.74
CA THR A 311 -4.52 11.49 -3.55
C THR A 311 -4.78 11.26 -5.05
N ILE A 312 -5.48 10.18 -5.42
CA ILE A 312 -5.85 9.90 -6.81
C ILE A 312 -6.84 10.96 -7.31
N GLN A 313 -7.85 11.30 -6.51
CA GLN A 313 -8.81 12.36 -6.86
C GLN A 313 -8.13 13.72 -7.04
N ASN A 314 -7.17 14.06 -6.20
CA ASN A 314 -6.40 15.30 -6.30
C ASN A 314 -5.55 15.29 -7.57
N ALA A 315 -4.87 14.18 -7.90
CA ALA A 315 -4.09 14.05 -9.11
C ALA A 315 -4.92 14.28 -10.38
N ILE A 316 -6.11 13.66 -10.45
CA ILE A 316 -7.09 13.86 -11.54
C ILE A 316 -7.50 15.34 -11.66
N LYS A 317 -7.81 15.99 -10.54
CA LYS A 317 -8.19 17.42 -10.53
C LYS A 317 -7.03 18.35 -10.93
N LEU A 318 -5.80 17.99 -10.60
CA LEU A 318 -4.59 18.75 -10.98
C LEU A 318 -4.29 18.63 -12.48
N ALA A 319 -4.43 17.43 -13.03
CA ALA A 319 -4.28 17.19 -14.47
C ALA A 319 -5.37 17.93 -15.27
N GLY A 320 -6.61 17.94 -14.79
CA GLY A 320 -7.74 18.50 -15.52
C GLY A 320 -7.95 17.73 -16.83
N SER A 321 -8.16 18.42 -17.95
CA SER A 321 -8.29 17.78 -19.28
C SER A 321 -6.96 17.45 -19.97
N LYS A 322 -5.82 17.60 -19.27
CA LYS A 322 -4.49 17.43 -19.85
C LYS A 322 -3.96 16.02 -19.60
N VAL A 323 -4.07 15.17 -20.61
CA VAL A 323 -3.60 13.77 -20.57
C VAL A 323 -2.10 13.68 -20.24
N ASP A 324 -1.27 14.62 -20.70
CA ASP A 324 0.18 14.64 -20.41
C ASP A 324 0.51 14.94 -18.94
N LYS A 325 -0.47 15.46 -18.18
CA LYS A 325 -0.38 15.79 -16.76
C LYS A 325 -1.07 14.78 -15.86
N MET A 326 -1.66 13.73 -16.42
CA MET A 326 -2.21 12.63 -15.63
C MET A 326 -1.09 11.78 -15.05
N PRO A 327 -1.22 11.30 -13.79
CA PRO A 327 -0.32 10.29 -13.26
C PRO A 327 -0.42 9.04 -14.13
N LYS A 328 0.71 8.51 -14.61
CA LYS A 328 0.73 7.31 -15.45
C LYS A 328 0.56 6.04 -14.63
N SER A 329 0.82 6.11 -13.34
CA SER A 329 0.76 4.96 -12.46
C SER A 329 0.51 5.34 -11.01
N VAL A 330 0.23 4.33 -10.20
CA VAL A 330 0.02 4.44 -8.76
C VAL A 330 0.78 3.32 -8.06
N LEU A 331 1.43 3.65 -6.95
CA LEU A 331 1.95 2.67 -6.00
C LEU A 331 0.86 2.31 -5.01
N ALA A 332 0.61 1.02 -4.83
CA ALA A 332 -0.21 0.46 -3.76
C ALA A 332 0.71 -0.27 -2.77
N LEU A 333 0.86 0.24 -1.57
CA LEU A 333 1.87 -0.25 -0.62
C LEU A 333 1.39 -0.25 0.83
N GLY A 334 2.07 -1.05 1.67
CA GLY A 334 1.74 -1.21 3.08
C GLY A 334 2.10 -2.60 3.62
N LEU A 335 1.59 -2.92 4.79
CA LEU A 335 1.76 -4.23 5.42
C LEU A 335 0.42 -4.90 5.73
N ARG A 336 0.47 -6.22 5.87
CA ARG A 336 -0.60 -7.07 6.35
C ARG A 336 -0.20 -7.68 7.69
N TYR A 337 -1.05 -7.49 8.69
CA TYR A 337 -1.00 -8.24 9.96
C TYR A 337 -2.42 -8.60 10.43
N GLU A 338 -2.50 -9.49 11.43
CA GLU A 338 -3.78 -9.98 11.98
C GLU A 338 -4.01 -9.53 13.42
N PRO A 339 -4.62 -8.34 13.66
CA PRO A 339 -4.98 -7.91 14.99
C PRO A 339 -5.94 -8.90 15.70
N PRO A 340 -5.84 -9.09 17.02
CA PRO A 340 -4.94 -8.43 17.96
C PRO A 340 -3.54 -9.06 18.03
N SER A 341 -3.27 -10.09 17.22
CA SER A 341 -1.94 -10.71 17.17
C SER A 341 -0.95 -9.76 16.51
N ALA A 342 0.27 -9.72 17.03
CA ALA A 342 1.35 -8.90 16.48
C ALA A 342 2.10 -9.62 15.34
N ASN A 343 1.42 -10.51 14.61
CA ASN A 343 2.01 -11.32 13.56
C ASN A 343 1.86 -10.58 12.22
N VAL A 344 3.00 -10.14 11.67
CA VAL A 344 3.06 -9.59 10.31
C VAL A 344 3.08 -10.77 9.34
N SER A 345 2.12 -10.80 8.42
CA SER A 345 2.07 -11.82 7.36
C SER A 345 3.03 -11.48 6.23
N PHE A 346 2.97 -10.23 5.74
CA PHE A 346 3.85 -9.71 4.71
C PHE A 346 3.74 -8.18 4.63
N TRP A 347 4.68 -7.57 3.93
CA TRP A 347 4.55 -6.22 3.39
C TRP A 347 4.73 -6.28 1.88
N ARG A 348 4.15 -5.30 1.17
CA ARG A 348 4.15 -5.32 -0.28
C ARG A 348 4.11 -3.92 -0.86
N MET A 349 4.68 -3.80 -2.05
CA MET A 349 4.54 -2.66 -2.95
C MET A 349 4.15 -3.22 -4.32
N GLU A 350 2.99 -2.82 -4.81
CA GLU A 350 2.49 -3.14 -6.15
C GLU A 350 2.41 -1.85 -6.97
N HIS A 351 2.66 -1.96 -8.27
CA HIS A 351 2.63 -0.82 -9.19
C HIS A 351 1.58 -1.07 -10.27
N PHE A 352 0.66 -0.12 -10.41
CA PHE A 352 -0.41 -0.20 -11.40
C PHE A 352 -0.33 0.95 -12.38
N VAL A 353 -0.54 0.66 -13.67
CA VAL A 353 -0.83 1.71 -14.65
C VAL A 353 -2.17 2.34 -14.31
N LEU A 354 -2.25 3.67 -14.34
CA LEU A 354 -3.51 4.38 -14.25
C LEU A 354 -4.01 4.66 -15.66
N PRO A 355 -5.27 4.31 -15.98
CA PRO A 355 -5.89 4.68 -17.26
C PRO A 355 -5.78 6.18 -17.54
N SER A 356 -5.43 6.56 -18.77
CA SER A 356 -5.20 7.97 -19.11
C SER A 356 -6.50 8.78 -19.15
N GLU A 357 -7.60 8.11 -19.47
CA GLU A 357 -8.94 8.71 -19.66
C GLU A 357 -9.79 8.76 -18.38
N LEU A 358 -9.19 8.71 -17.19
CA LEU A 358 -9.93 8.86 -15.92
C LEU A 358 -10.63 10.23 -15.79
N THR A 359 -10.22 11.21 -16.60
CA THR A 359 -10.79 12.57 -16.68
C THR A 359 -11.76 12.67 -17.86
N GLY A 360 -12.92 12.04 -17.78
CA GLY A 360 -13.94 12.11 -18.85
C GLY A 360 -15.28 11.46 -18.47
N ASP A 361 -16.22 11.45 -19.41
CA ASP A 361 -17.56 10.83 -19.25
C ASP A 361 -17.51 9.28 -19.34
N ARG A 362 -16.33 8.69 -19.43
CA ARG A 362 -16.14 7.25 -19.53
C ARG A 362 -16.27 6.61 -18.14
N PHE A 363 -17.09 5.57 -18.05
CA PHE A 363 -17.32 4.84 -16.80
C PHE A 363 -16.22 3.81 -16.53
N ILE A 364 -14.94 4.20 -16.63
CA ILE A 364 -13.76 3.30 -16.55
C ILE A 364 -13.79 2.44 -15.30
N ARG A 365 -14.16 3.02 -14.15
CA ARG A 365 -14.30 2.25 -12.91
C ARG A 365 -15.33 1.12 -13.04
N THR A 366 -16.49 1.41 -13.64
CA THR A 366 -17.55 0.42 -13.86
C THR A 366 -17.11 -0.63 -14.88
N GLU A 367 -16.44 -0.22 -15.95
CA GLU A 367 -15.86 -1.12 -16.96
C GLU A 367 -14.86 -2.10 -16.31
N ILE A 368 -13.88 -1.59 -15.57
CA ILE A 368 -12.89 -2.42 -14.85
C ILE A 368 -13.56 -3.33 -13.81
N HIS A 369 -14.56 -2.81 -13.08
CA HIS A 369 -15.31 -3.62 -12.13
C HIS A 369 -16.01 -4.80 -12.83
N GLN A 370 -16.61 -4.56 -14.02
CA GLN A 370 -17.23 -5.60 -14.82
C GLN A 370 -16.22 -6.65 -15.29
N LEU A 371 -15.02 -6.24 -15.74
CA LEU A 371 -13.95 -7.20 -16.10
C LEU A 371 -13.61 -8.12 -14.92
N LEU A 372 -13.41 -7.54 -13.74
CA LEU A 372 -13.08 -8.31 -12.53
C LEU A 372 -14.23 -9.23 -12.11
N GLU A 373 -15.48 -8.81 -12.25
CA GLU A 373 -16.66 -9.65 -11.99
C GLU A 373 -16.79 -10.80 -12.99
N ASP A 374 -16.52 -10.59 -14.28
CA ASP A 374 -16.49 -11.65 -15.29
C ASP A 374 -15.47 -12.73 -14.91
N ALA A 375 -14.27 -12.33 -14.45
CA ALA A 375 -13.25 -13.26 -13.97
C ALA A 375 -13.62 -13.95 -12.64
N ASN A 376 -14.29 -13.26 -11.71
CA ASN A 376 -14.80 -13.86 -10.47
C ASN A 376 -15.89 -14.92 -10.77
N HIS A 377 -16.81 -14.64 -11.69
CA HIS A 377 -17.84 -15.59 -12.11
C HIS A 377 -17.25 -16.87 -12.71
N VAL A 378 -16.24 -16.74 -13.58
CA VAL A 378 -15.54 -17.90 -14.16
C VAL A 378 -14.78 -18.68 -13.09
N GLN A 379 -14.10 -17.99 -12.16
CA GLN A 379 -13.41 -18.66 -11.07
C GLN A 379 -14.36 -19.46 -10.17
N LYS A 380 -15.59 -18.97 -9.95
CA LYS A 380 -16.61 -19.71 -9.19
C LYS A 380 -16.94 -21.05 -9.85
N VAL A 381 -17.00 -21.11 -11.18
CA VAL A 381 -17.18 -22.37 -11.93
C VAL A 381 -15.97 -23.27 -11.75
N LEU A 382 -14.75 -22.75 -11.87
CA LEU A 382 -13.53 -23.51 -11.62
C LEU A 382 -13.49 -24.10 -10.20
N TRP A 383 -13.91 -23.31 -9.20
CA TRP A 383 -14.04 -23.78 -7.82
C TRP A 383 -15.08 -24.89 -7.68
N MET A 384 -16.25 -24.75 -8.33
CA MET A 384 -17.28 -25.80 -8.34
C MET A 384 -16.76 -27.09 -8.97
N ALA A 385 -15.98 -27.00 -10.05
CA ALA A 385 -15.34 -28.16 -10.67
C ALA A 385 -14.30 -28.82 -9.73
N CYS A 386 -13.43 -28.03 -9.09
CA CYS A 386 -12.48 -28.50 -8.08
C CYS A 386 -13.19 -29.17 -6.88
N SER A 387 -14.30 -28.58 -6.43
CA SER A 387 -15.12 -29.11 -5.35
C SER A 387 -15.82 -30.42 -5.73
N CYS A 388 -16.37 -30.50 -6.94
CA CYS A 388 -16.94 -31.72 -7.51
C CYS A 388 -15.90 -32.83 -7.57
N PHE A 389 -14.70 -32.52 -8.08
CA PHE A 389 -13.57 -33.45 -8.13
C PHE A 389 -13.21 -33.97 -6.73
N ALA A 390 -12.99 -33.05 -5.78
CA ALA A 390 -12.62 -33.39 -4.40
C ALA A 390 -13.68 -34.27 -3.71
N GLN A 391 -14.97 -33.96 -3.89
CA GLN A 391 -16.07 -34.75 -3.37
C GLN A 391 -16.04 -36.18 -3.92
N PHE A 392 -15.95 -36.35 -5.25
CA PHE A 392 -15.91 -37.69 -5.84
C PHE A 392 -14.65 -38.47 -5.49
N LEU A 393 -13.49 -37.79 -5.41
CA LEU A 393 -12.23 -38.42 -5.04
C LEU A 393 -12.27 -38.98 -3.61
N LEU A 394 -12.79 -38.19 -2.66
CA LEU A 394 -12.86 -38.57 -1.24
C LEU A 394 -14.01 -39.55 -0.92
N SER A 395 -15.03 -39.63 -1.78
CA SER A 395 -16.20 -40.51 -1.62
C SER A 395 -15.90 -41.97 -1.98
N ARG A 396 -14.95 -42.64 -1.30
CA ARG A 396 -14.70 -44.08 -1.54
C ARG A 396 -15.87 -44.93 -1.02
N GLY A 397 -16.62 -45.58 -1.92
CA GLY A 397 -17.78 -46.42 -1.59
C GLY A 397 -19.01 -45.59 -1.21
N GLU A 398 -19.67 -45.94 -0.09
CA GLU A 398 -20.82 -45.17 0.45
C GLU A 398 -20.40 -43.97 1.31
N ARG A 399 -19.09 -43.75 1.50
CA ARG A 399 -18.58 -42.64 2.31
C ARG A 399 -19.00 -41.31 1.69
N LYS A 400 -19.69 -40.49 2.47
CA LYS A 400 -19.90 -39.06 2.20
C LYS A 400 -18.78 -38.27 2.90
N PRO A 401 -17.90 -37.58 2.15
CA PRO A 401 -16.81 -36.81 2.75
C PRO A 401 -17.36 -35.62 3.53
N ASP A 402 -16.67 -35.27 4.62
CA ASP A 402 -17.02 -34.07 5.39
C ASP A 402 -16.74 -32.81 4.56
N LYS A 403 -17.53 -31.75 4.77
CA LYS A 403 -17.36 -30.48 4.04
C LYS A 403 -15.99 -29.85 4.30
N ARG A 404 -15.41 -30.03 5.49
CA ARG A 404 -14.08 -29.52 5.84
C ARG A 404 -12.99 -30.27 5.08
N ASP A 405 -13.08 -31.60 4.98
CA ASP A 405 -12.12 -32.41 4.20
C ASP A 405 -12.08 -31.96 2.74
N VAL A 406 -13.26 -31.74 2.14
CA VAL A 406 -13.37 -31.22 0.77
C VAL A 406 -12.73 -29.84 0.65
N SER A 407 -13.02 -28.93 1.59
CA SER A 407 -12.47 -27.58 1.58
C SER A 407 -10.95 -27.57 1.74
N GLU A 408 -10.40 -28.39 2.63
CA GLU A 408 -8.95 -28.50 2.83
C GLU A 408 -8.26 -29.12 1.60
N PHE A 409 -8.91 -30.09 0.95
CA PHE A 409 -8.39 -30.65 -0.29
C PHE A 409 -8.34 -29.61 -1.42
N ILE A 410 -9.39 -28.80 -1.58
CA ILE A 410 -9.43 -27.74 -2.61
C ILE A 410 -8.27 -26.74 -2.44
N LYS A 411 -7.89 -26.40 -1.20
CA LYS A 411 -6.75 -25.51 -0.94
C LYS A 411 -5.42 -26.04 -1.49
N GLN A 412 -5.30 -27.35 -1.68
CA GLN A 412 -4.12 -28.01 -2.24
C GLN A 412 -4.15 -28.09 -3.77
N ILE A 413 -5.29 -27.82 -4.40
CA ILE A 413 -5.43 -27.84 -5.86
C ILE A 413 -4.81 -26.55 -6.45
N PRO A 414 -3.77 -26.65 -7.30
CA PRO A 414 -3.07 -25.48 -7.82
C PRO A 414 -3.86 -24.70 -8.88
N ALA A 415 -4.97 -25.24 -9.40
CA ALA A 415 -5.72 -24.65 -10.51
C ALA A 415 -6.23 -23.23 -10.21
N ILE A 416 -6.79 -22.98 -9.02
CA ILE A 416 -7.34 -21.68 -8.64
C ILE A 416 -6.23 -20.62 -8.41
N PRO A 417 -5.19 -20.89 -7.61
CA PRO A 417 -4.07 -19.95 -7.49
C PRO A 417 -3.42 -19.62 -8.84
N ARG A 418 -3.23 -20.64 -9.69
CA ARG A 418 -2.64 -20.47 -11.03
C ARG A 418 -3.53 -19.62 -11.94
N TYR A 419 -4.85 -19.83 -11.91
CA TYR A 419 -5.84 -19.02 -12.64
C TYR A 419 -5.67 -17.53 -12.33
N TRP A 420 -5.63 -17.17 -11.05
CA TRP A 420 -5.45 -15.77 -10.65
C TRP A 420 -4.06 -15.23 -11.02
N SER A 421 -3.01 -16.02 -10.82
CA SER A 421 -1.64 -15.59 -11.14
C SER A 421 -1.45 -15.26 -12.63
N ILE A 422 -2.08 -16.03 -13.53
CA ILE A 422 -2.01 -15.76 -14.98
C ILE A 422 -2.84 -14.53 -15.34
N LEU A 423 -4.07 -14.43 -14.82
CA LEU A 423 -4.94 -13.29 -15.09
C LEU A 423 -4.41 -11.96 -14.56
N GLU A 424 -3.62 -11.96 -13.50
CA GLU A 424 -2.95 -10.76 -13.01
C GLU A 424 -2.07 -10.11 -14.09
N SER A 425 -1.30 -10.92 -14.82
CA SER A 425 -0.44 -10.42 -15.90
C SER A 425 -1.28 -9.81 -17.03
N HIS A 426 -2.33 -10.50 -17.45
CA HIS A 426 -3.27 -9.98 -18.47
C HIS A 426 -4.05 -8.76 -18.01
N PHE A 427 -4.33 -8.65 -16.71
CA PHE A 427 -5.00 -7.48 -16.15
C PHE A 427 -4.11 -6.23 -16.27
N HIS A 428 -2.81 -6.37 -16.00
CA HIS A 428 -1.85 -5.30 -16.22
C HIS A 428 -1.73 -4.89 -17.69
N GLU A 429 -1.81 -5.84 -18.63
CA GLU A 429 -1.88 -5.56 -20.07
C GLU A 429 -3.14 -4.76 -20.42
N VAL A 430 -4.32 -5.24 -19.98
CA VAL A 430 -5.62 -4.61 -20.23
C VAL A 430 -5.73 -3.22 -19.62
N LEU A 431 -5.14 -2.96 -18.46
CA LEU A 431 -5.10 -1.60 -17.90
C LEU A 431 -4.40 -0.60 -18.83
N GLY A 432 -3.41 -1.05 -19.59
CA GLY A 432 -2.72 -0.23 -20.59
C GLY A 432 -3.56 0.08 -21.83
N ASP A 433 -4.61 -0.72 -22.10
CA ASP A 433 -5.51 -0.55 -23.24
C ASP A 433 -6.55 0.57 -23.05
N TYR A 434 -6.74 1.06 -21.83
CA TYR A 434 -7.64 2.19 -21.55
C TYR A 434 -7.02 3.54 -21.98
N ALA A 435 -6.79 3.67 -23.29
CA ALA A 435 -6.40 4.89 -23.99
C ALA A 435 -7.60 5.53 -24.72
N ALA A 436 -7.42 6.77 -25.20
CA ALA A 436 -8.48 7.61 -25.78
C ALA A 436 -9.32 6.94 -26.89
N ASP A 437 -8.71 6.08 -27.71
CA ASP A 437 -9.32 5.57 -28.95
C ASP A 437 -9.80 4.11 -28.86
N CYS A 438 -9.78 3.49 -27.67
CA CYS A 438 -10.13 2.07 -27.51
C CYS A 438 -11.58 1.87 -27.06
N ASP A 439 -12.34 1.08 -27.82
CA ASP A 439 -13.72 0.69 -27.52
C ASP A 439 -13.78 -0.17 -26.23
N PRO A 440 -14.57 0.22 -25.21
CA PRO A 440 -14.81 -0.61 -24.02
C PRO A 440 -15.22 -2.05 -24.34
N ASP A 441 -16.02 -2.27 -25.38
CA ASP A 441 -16.49 -3.60 -25.74
C ASP A 441 -15.33 -4.46 -26.29
N GLU A 442 -14.44 -3.89 -27.12
CA GLU A 442 -13.23 -4.58 -27.60
C GLU A 442 -12.30 -4.97 -26.44
N ILE A 443 -12.10 -4.07 -25.47
CA ILE A 443 -11.29 -4.33 -24.28
C ILE A 443 -11.90 -5.48 -23.47
N ARG A 444 -13.21 -5.46 -23.25
CA ARG A 444 -13.90 -6.53 -22.53
C ARG A 444 -13.83 -7.86 -23.28
N CYS A 445 -14.00 -7.86 -24.59
CA CYS A 445 -13.90 -9.07 -25.41
C CYS A 445 -12.49 -9.66 -25.35
N ARG A 446 -11.44 -8.83 -25.40
CA ARG A 446 -10.05 -9.27 -25.18
C ARG A 446 -9.86 -9.87 -23.79
N TRP A 447 -10.39 -9.24 -22.75
CA TRP A 447 -10.35 -9.77 -21.39
C TRP A 447 -11.05 -11.13 -21.26
N LEU A 448 -12.24 -11.28 -21.84
CA LEU A 448 -12.96 -12.57 -21.84
C LEU A 448 -12.17 -13.67 -22.56
N ASN A 449 -11.43 -13.34 -23.61
CA ASN A 449 -10.51 -14.29 -24.26
C ASN A 449 -9.44 -14.78 -23.27
N HIS A 450 -8.77 -13.86 -22.56
CA HIS A 450 -7.78 -14.21 -21.55
C HIS A 450 -8.38 -15.06 -20.42
N VAL A 451 -9.57 -14.71 -19.94
CA VAL A 451 -10.30 -15.48 -18.92
C VAL A 451 -10.61 -16.90 -19.39
N ARG A 452 -11.15 -17.05 -20.61
CA ARG A 452 -11.47 -18.34 -21.20
C ARG A 452 -10.22 -19.21 -21.39
N ASP A 453 -9.17 -18.64 -21.98
CA ASP A 453 -7.94 -19.38 -22.30
C ASP A 453 -7.21 -19.78 -21.03
N THR A 454 -7.22 -18.91 -20.01
CA THR A 454 -6.69 -19.25 -18.68
C THR A 454 -7.50 -20.37 -18.04
N LEU A 455 -8.84 -20.33 -18.08
CA LEU A 455 -9.70 -21.40 -17.55
C LEU A 455 -9.38 -22.75 -18.21
N LYS A 456 -9.30 -22.78 -19.55
CA LYS A 456 -8.95 -23.99 -20.32
C LYS A 456 -7.59 -24.52 -19.88
N MET A 457 -6.57 -23.67 -19.92
CA MET A 457 -5.19 -24.06 -19.64
C MET A 457 -5.01 -24.60 -18.22
N VAL A 458 -5.54 -23.91 -17.20
CA VAL A 458 -5.34 -24.36 -15.80
C VAL A 458 -6.09 -25.66 -15.51
N TRP A 459 -7.26 -25.86 -16.13
CA TRP A 459 -8.01 -27.11 -15.99
C TRP A 459 -7.32 -28.26 -16.71
N GLU A 460 -6.85 -28.06 -17.94
CA GLU A 460 -6.11 -29.06 -18.72
C GLU A 460 -4.83 -29.50 -18.01
N GLN A 461 -4.08 -28.57 -17.44
CA GLN A 461 -2.88 -28.88 -16.66
C GLN A 461 -3.20 -29.69 -15.41
N TYR A 462 -4.27 -29.34 -14.71
CA TYR A 462 -4.72 -30.09 -13.54
C TYR A 462 -5.25 -31.49 -13.92
N ALA A 463 -6.01 -31.57 -15.01
CA ALA A 463 -6.50 -32.83 -15.57
C ALA A 463 -5.33 -33.76 -15.93
N ALA A 464 -4.31 -33.23 -16.61
CA ALA A 464 -3.11 -33.99 -16.98
C ALA A 464 -2.40 -34.59 -15.76
N SER A 465 -2.24 -33.83 -14.67
CA SER A 465 -1.60 -34.38 -13.45
C SER A 465 -2.45 -35.44 -12.74
N VAL A 466 -3.77 -35.42 -12.94
CA VAL A 466 -4.69 -36.44 -12.37
C VAL A 466 -4.76 -37.70 -13.24
N LEU A 467 -4.56 -37.58 -14.56
CA LEU A 467 -4.58 -38.71 -15.50
C LEU A 467 -3.44 -39.72 -15.26
N GLU A 468 -2.36 -39.30 -14.61
CA GLU A 468 -1.28 -40.17 -14.12
C GLU A 468 -1.69 -41.00 -12.87
N GLY A 469 -2.87 -40.73 -12.31
CA GLY A 469 -3.42 -41.38 -11.13
C GLY A 469 -4.21 -42.67 -11.41
N ASP A 470 -4.96 -43.12 -10.41
CA ASP A 470 -5.76 -44.34 -10.51
C ASP A 470 -7.11 -44.13 -11.24
N ALA A 471 -7.76 -45.23 -11.63
CA ALA A 471 -9.07 -45.20 -12.31
C ALA A 471 -10.18 -44.55 -11.48
N TRP A 472 -9.98 -44.37 -10.17
CA TRP A 472 -10.93 -43.67 -9.30
C TRP A 472 -10.80 -42.15 -9.48
N ALA A 473 -9.57 -41.63 -9.46
CA ALA A 473 -9.27 -40.22 -9.71
C ALA A 473 -9.73 -39.79 -11.11
N ILE A 474 -9.49 -40.62 -12.14
CA ILE A 474 -9.95 -40.35 -13.51
C ILE A 474 -11.48 -40.24 -13.59
N ARG A 475 -12.22 -41.12 -12.89
CA ARG A 475 -13.70 -41.04 -12.84
C ARG A 475 -14.19 -39.78 -12.14
N ALA A 476 -13.52 -39.34 -11.08
CA ALA A 476 -13.83 -38.09 -10.40
C ALA A 476 -13.60 -36.89 -11.32
N LEU A 477 -12.50 -36.91 -12.10
CA LEU A 477 -12.16 -35.87 -13.07
C LEU A 477 -13.22 -35.70 -14.15
N VAL A 478 -13.64 -36.80 -14.81
CA VAL A 478 -14.66 -36.78 -15.87
C VAL A 478 -15.98 -36.17 -15.38
N LYS A 479 -16.36 -36.44 -14.12
CA LYS A 479 -17.58 -35.84 -13.52
C LYS A 479 -17.43 -34.34 -13.26
N ALA A 480 -16.24 -33.89 -12.90
CA ALA A 480 -15.97 -32.48 -12.61
C ALA A 480 -15.84 -31.63 -13.90
N GLU A 481 -15.33 -32.22 -14.97
CA GLU A 481 -15.00 -31.55 -16.24
C GLU A 481 -16.21 -30.93 -16.95
N GLY A 482 -17.42 -31.49 -16.73
CA GLY A 482 -18.65 -31.01 -17.36
C GLY A 482 -18.89 -29.50 -17.15
N ALA A 483 -18.73 -29.03 -15.91
CA ALA A 483 -18.97 -27.62 -15.57
C ALA A 483 -17.98 -26.67 -16.28
N VAL A 484 -16.72 -27.07 -16.40
CA VAL A 484 -15.69 -26.28 -17.08
C VAL A 484 -15.97 -26.21 -18.58
N ARG A 485 -16.27 -27.36 -19.19
CA ARG A 485 -16.59 -27.43 -20.62
C ARG A 485 -17.80 -26.58 -20.99
N ASP A 486 -18.84 -26.60 -20.15
CA ASP A 486 -20.06 -25.84 -20.43
C ASP A 486 -19.80 -24.33 -20.30
N LYS A 487 -19.01 -23.89 -19.31
CA LYS A 487 -18.61 -22.48 -19.18
C LYS A 487 -17.69 -22.01 -20.32
N VAL A 488 -16.81 -22.89 -20.79
CA VAL A 488 -15.99 -22.63 -21.98
C VAL A 488 -16.88 -22.37 -23.21
N LYS A 489 -17.90 -23.21 -23.44
CA LYS A 489 -18.83 -23.04 -24.57
C LYS A 489 -19.64 -21.75 -24.46
N GLU A 490 -20.05 -21.39 -23.24
CA GLU A 490 -20.73 -20.12 -22.97
C GLU A 490 -19.84 -18.93 -23.37
N LEU A 491 -18.58 -18.90 -22.91
CA LEU A 491 -17.61 -17.85 -23.26
C LEU A 491 -17.30 -17.83 -24.77
N ASP A 492 -17.15 -18.98 -25.42
CA ASP A 492 -16.98 -19.08 -26.87
C ASP A 492 -18.17 -18.43 -27.62
N GLY A 493 -19.40 -18.61 -27.11
CA GLY A 493 -20.61 -17.99 -27.66
C GLY A 493 -20.69 -16.48 -27.41
N GLU A 494 -20.18 -15.97 -26.28
CA GLU A 494 -20.07 -14.52 -26.04
C GLU A 494 -19.05 -13.87 -26.98
N MET A 495 -17.92 -14.53 -27.22
CA MET A 495 -16.90 -14.06 -28.15
C MET A 495 -17.38 -13.99 -29.60
N GLU A 496 -18.25 -14.90 -30.03
CA GLU A 496 -18.86 -14.81 -31.37
C GLU A 496 -19.76 -13.57 -31.52
N LYS A 497 -20.36 -13.09 -30.43
CA LYS A 497 -21.14 -11.84 -30.44
C LYS A 497 -20.23 -10.63 -30.57
N CYS A 498 -19.13 -10.60 -29.81
CA CYS A 498 -18.09 -9.58 -29.93
C CYS A 498 -17.61 -9.40 -31.38
N LYS A 499 -17.21 -10.50 -32.04
CA LYS A 499 -16.72 -10.47 -33.43
C LYS A 499 -17.76 -9.99 -34.45
N LYS A 500 -19.05 -10.21 -34.18
CA LYS A 500 -20.14 -9.73 -35.06
C LYS A 500 -20.42 -8.25 -34.88
N GLN A 501 -20.05 -7.66 -33.74
CA GLN A 501 -20.16 -6.22 -33.50
C GLN A 501 -19.01 -5.47 -34.20
N GLU A 502 -17.79 -6.01 -34.18
CA GLU A 502 -16.62 -5.46 -34.91
C GLU A 502 -16.81 -5.41 -36.45
N VAL A 503 -17.57 -6.33 -37.04
CA VAL A 503 -17.79 -6.39 -38.51
C VAL A 503 -18.91 -5.44 -38.99
N ASN A 504 -19.74 -4.93 -38.08
CA ASN A 504 -20.88 -4.05 -38.39
C ASN A 504 -20.64 -2.57 -38.05
N GLN A 505 -19.46 -2.24 -37.51
CA GLN A 505 -18.92 -0.87 -37.44
C GLN A 505 -18.00 -0.63 -38.64
#